data_AF-A0A9E1FC46-F1
#
_entry.id   AF-A0A9E1FC46-F1
#
_cell.length_a   1.000
_cell.length_b   1.000
_cell.length_c   1.000
_cell.angle_alpha   90.00
_cell.angle_beta   90.00
_cell.angle_gamma   90.00
#
_symmetry.space_group_name_H-M   'P 1'
#
loop_
_entity.id
_entity.type
_entity.pdbx_description
1 polymer ?
#
loop_
_entity_poly.entity_id
_entity_poly.type
_entity_poly.pdbx_seq_one_letter_code
_entity_poly.pdbx_strand_id
1 'polypeptide(L)'
;TPFAGKKSYKKDSDTLAKFMIEQTQRAGFKQYEISNFGQICRHNLGYWQGKNYLGVGAFSVGFVDGTRYYAKNSIDAYITQPTHREREILSQSELAREHIFLGLRSIIGVEAGRLNEAQKKRANLLVENEKLLFKEGKFYNPNFLLSDEIALFIEG
;
A
#
# COMPACT_ATOMS: atom_id res chain seq x y z
N THR A 1 -4.20 -15.47 -23.14
CA THR A 1 -2.86 -15.34 -22.52
C THR A 1 -2.27 -16.74 -22.33
N PRO A 2 -0.96 -16.90 -22.08
CA PRO A 2 -0.31 -18.21 -21.84
C PRO A 2 -0.92 -19.01 -20.67
N PHE A 3 -1.86 -18.41 -19.94
CA PHE A 3 -2.55 -18.96 -18.77
C PHE A 3 -3.97 -19.46 -19.06
N ALA A 4 -4.47 -19.35 -20.29
CA ALA A 4 -5.88 -19.57 -20.65
C ALA A 4 -6.37 -21.04 -20.63
N GLY A 5 -5.65 -21.97 -19.98
CA GLY A 5 -6.01 -23.39 -19.96
C GLY A 5 -5.35 -24.24 -18.86
N LYS A 6 -4.75 -23.63 -17.84
CA LYS A 6 -4.18 -24.36 -16.69
C LYS A 6 -5.12 -24.23 -15.49
N LYS A 7 -5.21 -25.29 -14.67
CA LYS A 7 -6.08 -25.50 -13.48
C LYS A 7 -6.83 -24.23 -13.04
N SER A 8 -8.16 -24.29 -12.98
CA SER A 8 -9.00 -23.19 -12.48
C SER A 8 -8.55 -22.76 -11.08
N TYR A 9 -7.67 -21.78 -11.02
CA TYR A 9 -7.36 -21.07 -9.79
C TYR A 9 -8.48 -20.04 -9.66
N LYS A 10 -9.31 -20.21 -8.64
CA LYS A 10 -10.27 -19.18 -8.29
C LYS A 10 -9.45 -17.92 -7.98
N LYS A 11 -9.66 -16.87 -8.78
CA LYS A 11 -8.91 -15.61 -8.71
C LYS A 11 -8.94 -15.01 -7.31
N ASP A 12 -10.02 -15.29 -6.58
CA ASP A 12 -10.28 -14.84 -5.21
C ASP A 12 -10.51 -16.05 -4.29
N SER A 13 -9.44 -16.82 -4.03
CA SER A 13 -9.46 -17.88 -3.04
C SER A 13 -8.72 -17.45 -1.79
N ASP A 14 -9.47 -17.08 -0.74
CA ASP A 14 -8.91 -16.76 0.58
C ASP A 14 -8.04 -17.90 1.12
N THR A 15 -8.46 -19.14 0.89
CA THR A 15 -7.70 -20.34 1.27
C THR A 15 -6.35 -20.39 0.57
N LEU A 16 -6.29 -20.09 -0.74
CA LEU A 16 -5.05 -20.05 -1.49
C LEU A 16 -4.15 -18.90 -1.02
N ALA A 17 -4.72 -17.71 -0.76
CA ALA A 17 -3.97 -16.56 -0.27
C ALA A 17 -3.32 -16.86 1.10
N LYS A 18 -4.11 -17.39 2.05
CA LYS A 18 -3.62 -17.82 3.37
C LYS A 18 -2.53 -18.88 3.25
N PHE A 19 -2.75 -19.90 2.42
CA PHE A 19 -1.76 -20.95 2.16
C PHE A 19 -0.43 -20.36 1.63
N MET A 20 -0.49 -19.47 0.64
CA MET A 20 0.70 -18.83 0.06
C MET A 20 1.46 -17.98 1.08
N ILE A 21 0.76 -17.17 1.87
CA ILE A 21 1.36 -16.37 2.96
C ILE A 21 2.07 -17.28 3.95
N GLU A 22 1.40 -18.32 4.45
CA GLU A 22 1.95 -19.25 5.44
C GLU A 22 3.19 -19.99 4.91
N GLN A 23 3.13 -20.55 3.69
CA GLN A 23 4.27 -21.29 3.13
C GLN A 23 5.47 -20.37 2.88
N THR A 24 5.22 -19.15 2.40
CA THR A 24 6.28 -18.17 2.13
C THR A 24 6.99 -17.75 3.44
N GLN A 25 6.22 -17.53 4.51
CA GLN A 25 6.78 -17.24 5.83
C GLN A 25 7.54 -18.44 6.42
N ARG A 26 7.03 -19.67 6.28
CA ARG A 26 7.74 -20.90 6.70
C ARG A 26 9.07 -21.09 5.98
N ALA A 27 9.18 -20.64 4.74
CA ALA A 27 10.44 -20.62 4.00
C ALA A 27 11.41 -19.51 4.45
N GLY A 28 11.06 -18.71 5.46
CA GLY A 28 11.90 -17.65 6.03
C GLY A 28 11.68 -16.25 5.44
N PHE A 29 10.75 -16.11 4.48
CA PHE A 29 10.45 -14.82 3.86
C PHE A 29 9.32 -14.11 4.61
N LYS A 30 9.67 -13.21 5.52
CA LYS A 30 8.69 -12.41 6.28
C LYS A 30 7.94 -11.46 5.36
N GLN A 31 6.63 -11.40 5.51
CA GLN A 31 5.82 -10.40 4.84
C GLN A 31 6.11 -9.02 5.44
N TYR A 32 6.41 -8.03 4.61
CA TYR A 32 6.61 -6.65 5.06
C TYR A 32 5.56 -5.67 4.53
N GLU A 33 4.75 -6.12 3.57
CA GLU A 33 3.56 -5.43 3.06
C GLU A 33 2.64 -6.40 2.33
N ILE A 34 1.43 -5.97 1.98
CA ILE A 34 0.33 -6.78 1.45
C ILE A 34 0.73 -7.76 0.33
N SER A 35 1.70 -7.41 -0.50
CA SER A 35 2.12 -8.15 -1.70
C SER A 35 3.58 -8.61 -1.74
N ASN A 36 4.44 -8.22 -0.78
CA ASN A 36 5.87 -8.60 -0.78
C ASN A 36 6.36 -9.25 0.50
N PHE A 37 7.31 -10.18 0.31
CA PHE A 37 7.91 -11.03 1.32
C PHE A 37 9.44 -11.05 1.19
N GLY A 38 10.14 -11.25 2.30
CA GLY A 38 11.59 -11.41 2.34
C GLY A 38 12.32 -10.17 2.84
N GLN A 39 13.46 -9.87 2.24
CA GLN A 39 14.25 -8.69 2.60
C GLN A 39 13.52 -7.41 2.17
N ILE A 40 13.49 -6.44 3.07
CA ILE A 40 12.77 -5.18 2.84
C ILE A 40 13.41 -4.40 1.69
N CYS A 41 12.65 -4.23 0.60
CA CYS A 41 13.03 -3.34 -0.50
C CYS A 41 12.90 -1.89 -0.06
N ARG A 42 14.01 -1.14 -0.08
CA ARG A 42 14.04 0.28 0.31
C ARG A 42 13.13 1.16 -0.55
N HIS A 43 13.06 0.87 -1.85
CA HIS A 43 12.21 1.63 -2.78
C HIS A 43 10.72 1.42 -2.47
N ASN A 44 10.29 0.16 -2.36
CA ASN A 44 8.90 -0.17 -2.04
C ASN A 44 8.52 0.42 -0.68
N LEU A 45 9.38 0.24 0.34
CA LEU A 45 9.12 0.82 1.66
C LEU A 45 9.02 2.36 1.60
N GLY A 46 9.83 3.01 0.77
CA GLY A 46 9.74 4.46 0.54
C GLY A 46 8.38 4.90 -0.01
N TYR A 47 7.84 4.15 -0.98
CA TYR A 47 6.49 4.35 -1.50
C TYR A 47 5.44 4.22 -0.40
N TRP A 48 5.49 3.13 0.38
CA TRP A 48 4.57 2.90 1.50
C TRP A 48 4.68 3.95 2.62
N GLN A 49 5.84 4.61 2.76
CA GLN A 49 6.07 5.72 3.70
C GLN A 49 5.57 7.08 3.17
N GLY A 50 5.12 7.16 1.91
CA GLY A 50 4.80 8.43 1.26
C GLY A 50 6.02 9.33 1.05
N LYS A 51 7.23 8.75 0.91
CA LYS A 51 8.43 9.52 0.59
C LYS A 51 8.41 9.99 -0.86
N ASN A 52 9.15 11.06 -1.14
CA ASN A 52 9.39 11.49 -2.52
C ASN A 52 10.14 10.40 -3.30
N TYR A 53 9.71 10.14 -4.54
CA TYR A 53 10.36 9.23 -5.46
C TYR A 53 10.22 9.69 -6.91
N LEU A 54 11.24 9.41 -7.73
CA LEU A 54 11.26 9.76 -9.13
C LEU A 54 10.68 8.63 -9.99
N GLY A 55 9.75 8.98 -10.87
CA GLY A 55 9.30 8.11 -11.97
C GLY A 55 10.15 8.33 -13.23
N VAL A 56 10.77 7.27 -13.74
CA VAL A 56 11.60 7.29 -14.96
C VAL A 56 11.09 6.26 -15.96
N GLY A 57 11.04 6.64 -17.24
CA GLY A 57 10.56 5.80 -18.33
C GLY A 57 9.08 5.98 -18.66
N ALA A 58 8.63 5.32 -19.73
CA ALA A 58 7.22 5.25 -20.10
C ALA A 58 6.41 4.61 -18.94
N PHE A 59 5.14 4.99 -18.79
CA PHE A 59 4.23 4.51 -17.74
C PHE A 59 4.65 4.84 -16.29
N SER A 60 5.78 5.50 -16.09
CA SER A 60 6.26 5.78 -14.75
C SER A 60 5.40 6.82 -14.03
N VAL A 61 5.32 6.63 -12.72
CA VAL A 61 4.74 7.60 -11.79
C VAL A 61 5.86 8.07 -10.88
N GLY A 62 5.94 9.38 -10.65
CA GLY A 62 6.75 9.98 -9.61
C GLY A 62 5.87 10.68 -8.57
N PHE A 63 6.40 10.91 -7.39
CA PHE A 63 5.72 11.64 -6.33
C PHE A 63 6.72 12.56 -5.65
N VAL A 64 6.42 13.87 -5.64
CA VAL A 64 7.25 14.88 -4.98
C VAL A 64 6.34 15.90 -4.33
N ASP A 65 6.49 16.08 -3.02
CA ASP A 65 5.86 17.14 -2.22
C ASP A 65 4.34 17.25 -2.44
N GLY A 66 3.64 16.11 -2.38
CA GLY A 66 2.18 16.06 -2.56
C GLY A 66 1.70 16.11 -4.02
N THR A 67 2.62 16.18 -4.99
CA THR A 67 2.28 16.14 -6.42
C THR A 67 2.71 14.83 -7.03
N ARG A 68 1.78 14.17 -7.72
CA ARG A 68 2.04 12.96 -8.51
C ARG A 68 2.27 13.34 -9.96
N TYR A 69 3.30 12.76 -10.55
CA TYR A 69 3.75 13.03 -11.92
C TYR A 69 3.66 11.77 -12.75
N TYR A 70 2.96 11.84 -13.88
CA TYR A 70 2.77 10.71 -14.78
C TYR A 70 3.53 10.93 -16.07
N ALA A 71 4.39 9.98 -16.43
CA ALA A 71 4.92 9.89 -17.78
C ALA A 71 3.83 9.42 -18.76
N LYS A 72 4.07 9.57 -20.06
CA LYS A 72 3.16 9.03 -21.07
C LYS A 72 2.94 7.53 -20.86
N ASN A 73 1.68 7.12 -20.93
CA ASN A 73 1.21 5.73 -20.84
C ASN A 73 1.24 5.01 -22.21
N SER A 74 2.14 5.44 -23.09
CA SER A 74 2.41 4.82 -24.38
C SER A 74 3.90 4.97 -24.66
N ILE A 75 4.51 3.92 -25.18
CA ILE A 75 5.94 3.91 -25.53
C ILE A 75 6.21 4.96 -26.62
N ASP A 76 5.43 4.96 -27.70
CA ASP A 76 5.61 5.90 -28.82
C ASP A 76 5.43 7.36 -28.38
N ALA A 77 4.43 7.61 -27.54
CA ALA A 77 4.19 8.94 -26.98
C ALA A 77 5.32 9.37 -26.03
N TYR A 78 5.87 8.45 -25.23
CA TYR A 78 7.01 8.72 -24.36
C TYR A 78 8.27 9.01 -25.17
N ILE A 79 8.55 8.24 -26.21
CA ILE A 79 9.70 8.47 -27.10
C ILE A 79 9.59 9.86 -27.75
N THR A 80 8.39 10.25 -28.17
CA THR A 80 8.14 11.58 -28.77
C THR A 80 8.25 12.72 -27.74
N GLN A 81 7.84 12.49 -26.49
CA GLN A 81 7.81 13.50 -25.43
C GLN A 81 8.35 12.96 -24.09
N PRO A 82 9.65 12.64 -23.98
CA PRO A 82 10.20 11.91 -22.83
C PRO A 82 10.20 12.72 -21.52
N THR A 83 10.15 14.05 -21.63
CA THR A 83 10.11 14.99 -20.50
C THR A 83 8.70 15.41 -20.10
N HIS A 84 7.67 15.05 -20.88
CA HIS A 84 6.29 15.38 -20.54
C HIS A 84 5.87 14.72 -19.23
N ARG A 85 5.25 15.49 -18.34
CA ARG A 85 4.65 14.99 -17.10
C ARG A 85 3.27 15.58 -16.90
N GLU A 86 2.26 14.72 -16.85
CA GLU A 86 0.94 15.09 -16.31
C GLU A 86 1.05 15.19 -14.78
N ARG A 87 0.35 16.16 -14.19
CA ARG A 87 0.44 16.47 -12.76
C ARG A 87 -0.91 16.31 -12.10
N GLU A 88 -0.94 15.57 -11.01
CA GLU A 88 -2.04 15.49 -10.06
C GLU A 88 -1.55 16.08 -8.73
N ILE A 89 -2.22 17.13 -8.25
CA ILE A 89 -1.89 17.75 -6.96
C ILE A 89 -2.85 17.16 -5.93
N LEU A 90 -2.31 16.43 -4.94
CA LEU A 90 -3.11 15.82 -3.90
C LEU A 90 -3.41 16.83 -2.80
N SER A 91 -4.68 16.88 -2.41
CA SER A 91 -5.13 17.60 -1.22
C SER A 91 -4.56 16.98 0.06
N GLN A 92 -4.56 17.75 1.14
CA GLN A 92 -4.14 17.25 2.46
C GLN A 92 -5.03 16.08 2.94
N SER A 93 -6.32 16.09 2.59
CA SER A 93 -7.24 14.97 2.87
C SER A 93 -6.85 13.70 2.11
N GLU A 94 -6.48 13.82 0.84
CA GLU A 94 -6.04 12.66 0.04
C GLU A 94 -4.73 12.09 0.57
N LEU A 95 -3.76 12.95 0.92
CA LEU A 95 -2.50 12.52 1.53
C LEU A 95 -2.72 11.84 2.89
N ALA A 96 -3.63 12.36 3.72
CA ALA A 96 -3.98 11.74 4.99
C ALA A 96 -4.65 10.38 4.79
N ARG A 97 -5.54 10.27 3.80
CA ARG A 97 -6.19 9.00 3.41
C ARG A 97 -5.14 8.00 2.92
N GLU A 98 -4.27 8.39 2.00
CA GLU A 98 -3.20 7.53 1.50
C GLU A 98 -2.27 7.06 2.62
N HIS A 99 -1.92 7.93 3.57
CA HIS A 99 -1.12 7.54 4.73
C HIS A 99 -1.80 6.42 5.56
N ILE A 100 -3.11 6.48 5.76
CA ILE A 100 -3.87 5.41 6.45
C ILE A 100 -3.77 4.11 5.65
N PHE A 101 -4.12 4.16 4.37
CA PHE A 101 -4.16 3.00 3.49
C PHE A 101 -2.79 2.33 3.29
N LEU A 102 -1.74 3.11 3.03
CA LEU A 102 -0.39 2.61 2.80
C LEU A 102 0.25 2.11 4.10
N GLY A 103 0.01 2.81 5.21
CA GLY A 103 0.49 2.42 6.53
C GLY A 103 -0.10 1.08 6.99
N LEU A 104 -1.41 0.87 6.80
CA LEU A 104 -2.08 -0.38 7.18
C LEU A 104 -1.81 -1.56 6.26
N ARG A 105 -1.40 -1.31 5.00
CA ARG A 105 -0.96 -2.36 4.07
C ARG A 105 0.50 -2.79 4.27
N SER A 106 1.21 -2.22 5.24
CA SER A 106 2.65 -2.46 5.42
C SER A 106 3.06 -2.50 6.88
N ILE A 107 4.29 -2.91 7.14
CA ILE A 107 4.89 -2.91 8.50
C ILE A 107 5.16 -1.50 9.04
N ILE A 108 4.91 -0.45 8.26
CA ILE A 108 5.16 0.94 8.68
C ILE A 108 4.12 1.39 9.71
N GLY A 109 2.88 0.92 9.56
CA GLY A 109 1.76 1.33 10.41
C GLY A 109 1.34 2.79 10.17
N VAL A 110 0.40 3.24 10.99
CA VAL A 110 -0.21 4.57 10.95
C VAL A 110 0.08 5.31 12.23
N GLU A 111 0.76 6.46 12.13
CA GLU A 111 1.01 7.36 13.26
C GLU A 111 -0.30 7.93 13.82
N ALA A 112 -0.55 7.69 15.12
CA ALA A 112 -1.77 8.20 15.78
C ALA A 112 -1.86 9.73 15.73
N GLY A 113 -0.71 10.42 15.78
CA GLY A 113 -0.66 11.88 15.67
C GLY A 113 -1.13 12.44 14.32
N ARG A 114 -1.22 11.61 13.27
CA ARG A 114 -1.72 12.00 11.94
C ARG A 114 -3.21 11.72 11.75
N LEU A 115 -3.86 11.11 12.73
CA LEU A 115 -5.29 10.84 12.71
C LEU A 115 -6.04 11.97 13.44
N ASN A 116 -7.23 12.31 12.94
CA ASN A 116 -8.16 13.15 13.70
C ASN A 116 -8.83 12.34 14.83
N GLU A 117 -9.54 13.00 15.73
CA GLU A 117 -10.14 12.36 16.91
C GLU A 117 -11.17 11.27 16.55
N ALA A 118 -11.95 11.47 15.48
CA ALA A 118 -12.92 10.46 15.01
C ALA A 118 -12.20 9.21 14.47
N GLN A 119 -11.15 9.40 13.68
CA GLN A 119 -10.31 8.34 13.14
C GLN A 119 -9.60 7.58 14.27
N LYS A 120 -9.04 8.27 15.26
CA LYS A 120 -8.42 7.64 16.44
C LYS A 120 -9.42 6.80 17.22
N LYS A 121 -10.65 7.30 17.43
CA LYS A 121 -11.71 6.55 18.12
C LYS A 121 -12.04 5.25 17.38
N ARG A 122 -12.16 5.30 16.04
CA ARG A 122 -12.38 4.11 15.21
C ARG A 122 -11.19 3.14 15.23
N ALA A 123 -9.97 3.66 15.16
CA ALA A 123 -8.76 2.84 15.26
C ALA A 123 -8.64 2.15 16.64
N ASN A 124 -8.96 2.85 17.73
CA ASN A 124 -8.96 2.27 19.07
C ASN A 124 -10.01 1.17 19.23
N LEU A 125 -11.20 1.33 18.65
CA LEU A 125 -12.21 0.26 18.63
C LEU A 125 -11.66 -1.02 17.95
N LEU A 126 -10.90 -0.86 16.86
CA LEU A 126 -10.25 -1.98 16.20
C LEU A 126 -9.14 -2.61 17.05
N VAL A 127 -8.45 -1.84 17.89
CA VAL A 127 -7.48 -2.37 18.87
C VAL A 127 -8.20 -3.17 19.96
N GLU A 128 -9.28 -2.63 20.53
CA GLU A 128 -10.11 -3.31 21.54
C GLU A 128 -10.68 -4.64 21.04
N ASN A 129 -10.90 -4.77 19.72
CA ASN A 129 -11.43 -5.96 19.06
C ASN A 129 -10.33 -6.80 18.38
N GLU A 130 -9.06 -6.60 18.74
CA GLU A 130 -7.90 -7.38 18.28
C GLU A 130 -7.71 -7.39 16.75
N LYS A 131 -8.19 -6.34 16.06
CA LYS A 131 -8.01 -6.15 14.61
C LYS A 131 -6.79 -5.30 14.29
N LEU A 132 -6.36 -4.44 15.21
CA LEU A 132 -5.14 -3.66 15.12
C LEU A 132 -4.28 -3.84 16.38
N LEU A 133 -2.99 -3.61 16.23
CA LEU A 133 -2.03 -3.50 17.32
C LEU A 133 -1.64 -2.05 17.51
N PHE A 134 -1.59 -1.57 18.75
CA PHE A 134 -1.07 -0.24 19.06
C PHE A 134 0.24 -0.36 19.82
N LYS A 135 1.32 0.22 19.28
CA LYS A 135 2.65 0.21 19.89
C LYS A 135 3.43 1.46 19.49
N GLU A 136 4.15 2.07 20.42
CA GLU A 136 5.05 3.19 20.15
C GLU A 136 4.37 4.35 19.38
N GLY A 137 3.11 4.65 19.71
CA GLY A 137 2.35 5.74 19.07
C GLY A 137 1.81 5.42 17.67
N LYS A 138 1.90 4.17 17.22
CA LYS A 138 1.45 3.73 15.88
C LYS A 138 0.46 2.58 15.95
N PHE A 139 -0.50 2.59 15.03
CA PHE A 139 -1.40 1.48 14.75
C PHE A 139 -0.81 0.58 13.66
N TYR A 140 -0.80 -0.72 13.88
CA TYR A 140 -0.31 -1.72 12.94
C TYR A 140 -1.40 -2.74 12.62
N ASN A 141 -1.48 -3.13 11.35
CA ASN A 141 -2.35 -4.19 10.91
C ASN A 141 -1.61 -5.55 10.96
N PRO A 142 -1.99 -6.48 11.85
CA PRO A 142 -1.36 -7.80 11.90
C PRO A 142 -1.80 -8.71 10.73
N ASN A 143 -2.85 -8.35 9.99
CA ASN A 143 -3.38 -9.13 8.88
C ASN A 143 -3.63 -8.24 7.65
N PHE A 144 -2.66 -8.19 6.74
CA PHE A 144 -2.76 -7.33 5.56
C PHE A 144 -3.90 -7.68 4.60
N LEU A 145 -4.52 -8.86 4.70
CA LEU A 145 -5.68 -9.23 3.88
C LEU A 145 -6.93 -8.40 4.19
N LEU A 146 -6.99 -7.73 5.35
CA LEU A 146 -8.11 -6.87 5.75
C LEU A 146 -7.75 -5.36 5.70
N SER A 147 -6.62 -5.01 5.09
CA SER A 147 -6.08 -3.65 5.17
C SER A 147 -7.06 -2.61 4.64
N ASP A 148 -7.75 -2.93 3.55
CA ASP A 148 -8.61 -2.00 2.83
C ASP A 148 -9.88 -1.72 3.62
N GLU A 149 -10.50 -2.76 4.16
CA GLU A 149 -11.70 -2.67 4.99
C GLU A 149 -11.40 -1.93 6.30
N ILE A 150 -10.26 -2.21 6.93
CA ILE A 150 -9.79 -1.50 8.13
C ILE A 150 -9.52 -0.03 7.81
N ALA A 151 -8.85 0.27 6.71
CA ALA A 151 -8.55 1.64 6.30
C ALA A 151 -9.83 2.44 6.02
N LEU A 152 -10.77 1.86 5.29
CA LEU A 152 -12.09 2.46 5.01
C LEU A 152 -12.87 2.71 6.32
N PHE A 153 -12.88 1.73 7.22
CA PHE A 153 -13.52 1.89 8.53
C PHE A 153 -12.89 3.05 9.32
N ILE A 154 -11.56 3.15 9.34
CA ILE A 154 -10.88 4.26 10.04
C ILE A 154 -11.18 5.59 9.36
N GLU A 155 -11.21 5.66 8.03
CA GLU A 155 -11.49 6.90 7.29
C GLU A 155 -12.85 7.49 7.68
N GLY A 156 -13.88 6.65 7.77
CA GLY A 156 -15.24 7.02 8.16
C GLY A 156 -16.13 7.36 6.97
#